data_AF-M6FCE5-F1
#
_entry.id   AF-M6FCE5-F1
#
_cell.length_a   1.000
_cell.length_b   1.000
_cell.length_c   1.000
_cell.angle_alpha   90.00
_cell.angle_beta   90.00
_cell.angle_gamma   90.00
#
_symmetry.space_group_name_H-M   'P 1'
#
loop_
_entity.id
_entity.type
_entity.pdbx_description
1 polymer ?
#
loop_
_entity_poly.entity_id
_entity_poly.type
_entity_poly.pdbx_seq_one_letter_code
_entity_poly.pdbx_strand_id
1 'polypeptide(L)'
;METKSMKESKIFQLKVWGENACFTRPEMKAERVSYDVITPSAARAIFDAILWKPAILWVIHKIDILKPILWESVRRNELGSKIAPQNITQTMEAGTGNLALYIEEERQQRAGLFLKDVSYILHASFKLTKRAGDGDSITKFEEMFKRRAEKGQCHHQPYFGNREFAAYFSLNDQTEKLIKIEQQDLGWMLYDLDFEDYDFDTKSYKDASPKFFRAEIQNGSIVIPDLNTNGARL
;
A
#
# COMPACT_ATOMS: atom_id res chain seq x y z
N MET A 1 1.36 -31.07 -15.26
CA MET A 1 1.83 -30.76 -13.91
C MET A 1 0.66 -30.19 -13.15
N GLU A 2 0.09 -30.95 -12.22
CA GLU A 2 -1.02 -30.50 -11.38
C GLU A 2 -0.61 -29.25 -10.60
N THR A 3 -1.39 -28.17 -10.74
CA THR A 3 -1.37 -27.03 -9.85
C THR A 3 -1.75 -27.53 -8.45
N LYS A 4 -0.75 -27.84 -7.62
CA LYS A 4 -0.95 -27.98 -6.18
C LYS A 4 -1.64 -26.71 -5.70
N SER A 5 -2.93 -26.80 -5.39
CA SER A 5 -3.71 -25.70 -4.81
C SER A 5 -2.94 -25.20 -3.58
N MET A 6 -2.34 -24.01 -3.70
CA MET A 6 -1.64 -23.38 -2.59
C MET A 6 -2.69 -23.13 -1.51
N LYS A 7 -2.51 -23.73 -0.33
CA LYS A 7 -3.44 -23.54 0.79
C LYS A 7 -3.56 -22.04 1.06
N GLU A 8 -4.80 -21.56 1.07
CA GLU A 8 -5.18 -20.17 1.26
C GLU A 8 -5.95 -20.04 2.58
N SER A 9 -5.77 -18.92 3.28
CA SER A 9 -6.54 -18.62 4.49
C SER A 9 -7.99 -18.30 4.16
N LYS A 10 -8.83 -18.26 5.19
CA LYS A 10 -10.12 -17.55 5.06
C LYS A 10 -9.90 -16.08 4.71
N ILE A 11 -10.95 -15.44 4.19
CA ILE A 11 -10.97 -14.01 3.93
C ILE A 11 -11.18 -13.28 5.26
N PHE A 12 -10.30 -12.34 5.55
CA PHE A 12 -10.43 -11.37 6.64
C PHE A 12 -11.03 -10.08 6.10
N GLN A 13 -11.87 -9.45 6.92
CA GLN A 13 -12.43 -8.14 6.68
C GLN A 13 -11.86 -7.17 7.71
N LEU A 14 -11.08 -6.21 7.23
CA LEU A 14 -10.45 -5.20 8.05
C LEU A 14 -11.05 -3.84 7.74
N LYS A 15 -11.70 -3.22 8.73
CA LYS A 15 -12.08 -1.82 8.61
C LYS A 15 -10.85 -0.96 8.82
N VAL A 16 -10.63 0.00 7.93
CA VAL A 16 -9.53 0.97 8.01
C VAL A 16 -10.06 2.39 7.83
N TRP A 17 -9.49 3.36 8.53
CA TRP A 17 -9.90 4.76 8.42
C TRP A 17 -8.79 5.74 8.83
N GLY A 18 -8.95 7.00 8.46
CA GLY A 18 -7.95 8.04 8.69
C GLY A 18 -8.42 9.40 8.18
N GLU A 19 -7.81 10.45 8.72
CA GLU A 19 -8.20 11.85 8.43
C GLU A 19 -7.81 12.27 7.01
N ASN A 20 -6.69 11.77 6.51
CA ASN A 20 -6.21 12.04 5.16
C ASN A 20 -5.57 10.79 4.55
N ALA A 21 -5.45 10.78 3.22
CA ALA A 21 -4.71 9.76 2.48
C ALA A 21 -4.09 10.33 1.21
N CYS A 22 -2.97 9.73 0.78
CA CYS A 22 -2.38 10.03 -0.53
C CYS A 22 -1.84 8.77 -1.18
N PHE A 23 -2.67 8.15 -2.02
CA PHE A 23 -2.28 7.03 -2.87
C PHE A 23 -1.72 7.59 -4.17
N THR A 24 -0.45 8.00 -4.15
CA THR A 24 0.13 8.83 -5.22
C THR A 24 0.01 8.19 -6.61
N ARG A 25 -0.54 8.96 -7.56
CA ARG A 25 -0.55 8.65 -8.99
C ARG A 25 0.88 8.74 -9.56
N PRO A 26 1.44 7.66 -10.14
CA PRO A 26 2.82 7.65 -10.63
C PRO A 26 3.08 8.62 -11.80
N GLU A 27 2.04 8.98 -12.55
CA GLU A 27 2.08 9.92 -13.67
C GLU A 27 2.27 11.39 -13.25
N MET A 28 1.90 11.76 -12.01
CA MET A 28 1.98 13.14 -11.50
C MET A 28 3.19 13.31 -10.57
N LYS A 29 4.40 13.34 -11.15
CA LYS A 29 5.66 13.40 -10.37
C LYS A 29 5.99 14.77 -9.77
N ALA A 30 5.49 15.85 -10.36
CA ALA A 30 5.77 17.22 -9.90
C ALA A 30 4.88 17.64 -8.72
N GLU A 31 3.61 17.24 -8.74
CA GLU A 31 2.59 17.54 -7.73
C GLU A 31 2.00 16.23 -7.22
N ARG A 32 1.88 16.08 -5.90
CA ARG A 32 1.36 14.82 -5.33
C ARG A 32 -0.15 14.78 -5.46
N VAL A 33 -0.67 13.98 -6.37
CA VAL A 33 -2.11 13.75 -6.53
C VAL A 33 -2.44 12.32 -6.17
N SER A 34 -3.38 12.15 -5.25
CA SER A 34 -3.87 10.83 -4.86
C SER A 34 -4.73 10.20 -5.97
N TYR A 35 -4.77 8.88 -6.04
CA TYR A 35 -5.93 8.16 -6.57
C TYR A 35 -7.16 8.47 -5.72
N ASP A 36 -8.33 8.28 -6.32
CA ASP A 36 -9.64 8.52 -5.73
C ASP A 36 -9.95 7.58 -4.55
N VAL A 37 -9.31 6.41 -4.53
CA VAL A 37 -9.43 5.39 -3.47
C VAL A 37 -8.09 4.69 -3.20
N ILE A 38 -8.05 3.89 -2.14
CA ILE A 38 -6.89 3.05 -1.80
C ILE A 38 -6.56 2.04 -2.91
N THR A 39 -5.28 1.94 -3.26
CA THR A 39 -4.78 0.93 -4.22
C THR A 39 -4.66 -0.45 -3.56
N PRO A 40 -4.75 -1.56 -4.32
CA PRO A 40 -4.54 -2.90 -3.77
C PRO A 40 -3.17 -3.04 -3.10
N SER A 41 -2.11 -2.46 -3.67
CA SER A 41 -0.77 -2.38 -3.08
C SER A 41 -0.77 -1.76 -1.69
N ALA A 42 -1.42 -0.58 -1.54
CA ALA A 42 -1.49 0.11 -0.26
C ALA A 42 -2.36 -0.66 0.75
N ALA A 43 -3.45 -1.29 0.28
CA ALA A 43 -4.28 -2.17 1.11
C ALA A 43 -3.47 -3.37 1.63
N ARG A 44 -2.69 -4.05 0.77
CA ARG A 44 -1.79 -5.14 1.16
C ARG A 44 -0.79 -4.71 2.22
N ALA A 45 -0.18 -3.54 2.05
CA ALA A 45 0.77 -2.99 3.01
C ALA A 45 0.17 -2.78 4.42
N ILE A 46 -1.14 -2.51 4.54
CA ILE A 46 -1.81 -2.42 5.84
C ILE A 46 -1.88 -3.80 6.52
N PHE A 47 -2.19 -4.86 5.77
CA PHE A 47 -2.14 -6.22 6.31
C PHE A 47 -0.72 -6.64 6.70
N ASP A 48 0.28 -6.30 5.87
CA ASP A 48 1.70 -6.55 6.16
C ASP A 48 2.14 -5.83 7.44
N ALA A 49 1.69 -4.59 7.64
CA ALA A 49 1.97 -3.82 8.86
C ALA A 49 1.44 -4.50 10.13
N ILE A 50 0.29 -5.18 10.04
CA ILE A 50 -0.30 -5.94 11.16
C ILE A 50 0.44 -7.27 11.36
N LEU A 51 0.58 -8.05 10.28
CA LEU A 51 1.30 -9.32 10.28
C LEU A 51 1.97 -9.57 8.93
N TRP A 52 3.30 -9.54 8.94
CA TRP A 52 4.12 -10.00 7.82
C TRP A 52 5.10 -11.09 8.28
N LYS A 53 5.27 -12.10 7.43
CA LYS A 53 6.33 -13.11 7.49
C LYS A 53 6.71 -13.49 6.06
N PRO A 54 7.98 -13.87 5.79
CA PRO A 54 8.37 -14.40 4.48
C PRO A 54 7.55 -15.61 4.02
N ALA A 55 6.98 -16.35 4.98
CA ALA A 55 6.16 -17.54 4.79
C ALA A 55 4.73 -17.24 4.27
N ILE A 56 4.27 -15.99 4.30
CA ILE A 56 2.92 -15.61 3.84
C ILE A 56 2.95 -14.48 2.83
N LEU A 57 1.96 -14.47 1.95
CA LEU A 57 1.70 -13.39 1.01
C LEU A 57 0.22 -13.02 1.09
N TRP A 58 -0.07 -11.76 1.41
CA TRP A 58 -1.43 -11.22 1.43
C TRP A 58 -1.95 -10.94 0.02
N VAL A 59 -3.20 -11.27 -0.23
CA VAL A 59 -3.92 -11.09 -1.49
C VAL A 59 -5.19 -10.29 -1.21
N ILE A 60 -5.34 -9.14 -1.86
CA ILE A 60 -6.53 -8.30 -1.76
C ILE A 60 -7.55 -8.76 -2.79
N HIS A 61 -8.78 -9.00 -2.35
CA HIS A 61 -9.87 -9.49 -3.20
C HIS A 61 -10.91 -8.41 -3.50
N LYS A 62 -11.18 -7.55 -2.52
CA LYS A 62 -12.24 -6.54 -2.61
C LYS A 62 -11.95 -5.37 -1.70
N ILE A 63 -12.34 -4.17 -2.14
CA ILE A 63 -12.25 -2.93 -1.38
C ILE A 63 -13.65 -2.33 -1.33
N ASP A 64 -14.25 -2.25 -0.14
CA ASP A 64 -15.52 -1.57 0.07
C ASP A 64 -15.27 -0.14 0.54
N ILE A 65 -15.95 0.83 -0.06
CA ILE A 65 -15.80 2.25 0.25
C ILE A 65 -16.93 2.65 1.20
N LEU A 66 -16.57 3.24 2.35
CA LEU A 66 -17.55 3.61 3.38
C LEU A 66 -17.88 5.10 3.38
N LYS A 67 -16.97 5.95 2.88
CA LYS A 67 -17.10 7.41 2.92
C LYS A 67 -17.02 8.04 1.51
N PRO A 68 -17.65 9.21 1.29
CA PRO A 68 -17.52 9.96 0.04
C PRO A 68 -16.07 10.29 -0.30
N ILE A 69 -15.77 10.36 -1.60
CA ILE A 69 -14.45 10.77 -2.09
C ILE A 69 -14.36 12.29 -1.94
N LEU A 70 -13.67 12.73 -0.88
CA LEU A 70 -13.45 14.15 -0.58
C LEU A 70 -11.97 14.48 -0.74
N TRP A 71 -11.69 15.70 -1.21
CA TRP A 71 -10.35 16.16 -1.50
C TRP A 71 -9.96 17.35 -0.62
N GLU A 72 -8.67 17.43 -0.30
CA GLU A 72 -8.06 18.55 0.40
C GLU A 72 -6.76 18.94 -0.29
N SER A 73 -6.61 20.24 -0.55
CA SER A 73 -5.36 20.78 -1.10
C SER A 73 -4.48 21.28 0.03
N VAL A 74 -3.25 20.76 0.10
CA VAL A 74 -2.27 21.15 1.10
C VAL A 74 -0.98 21.55 0.40
N ARG A 75 -0.39 22.68 0.79
CA ARG A 75 0.95 23.08 0.36
C ARG A 75 1.97 22.72 1.43
N ARG A 76 3.07 22.11 1.01
CA ARG A 76 4.17 21.71 1.90
C ARG A 76 5.48 22.26 1.39
N ASN A 77 6.36 22.58 2.33
CA ASN A 77 7.76 22.84 2.04
C ASN A 77 8.49 21.49 2.00
N GLU A 78 8.82 21.01 0.80
CA GLU A 78 9.64 19.83 0.58
C GLU A 78 11.06 20.26 0.15
N LEU A 79 12.04 19.35 0.28
CA LEU A 79 13.40 19.58 -0.22
C LEU A 79 13.41 19.43 -1.75
N GLY A 80 13.90 20.45 -2.46
CA GLY A 80 13.86 20.51 -3.92
C GLY A 80 14.90 19.63 -4.62
N SER A 81 15.99 19.28 -3.94
CA SER A 81 17.12 18.56 -4.51
C SER A 81 17.69 17.52 -3.54
N LYS A 82 18.47 16.58 -4.09
CA LYS A 82 19.34 15.68 -3.33
C LYS A 82 20.78 16.06 -3.63
N ILE A 83 21.68 15.93 -2.65
CA ILE A 83 23.11 16.14 -2.89
C ILE A 83 23.56 15.15 -3.97
N ALA A 84 24.21 15.64 -5.02
CA ALA A 84 24.72 14.79 -6.09
C ALA A 84 25.75 13.79 -5.53
N PRO A 85 25.71 12.50 -5.93
CA PRO A 85 26.65 11.49 -5.44
C PRO A 85 28.12 11.88 -5.63
N GLN A 86 28.45 12.62 -6.69
CA GLN A 86 29.79 13.12 -6.95
C GLN A 86 30.30 14.08 -5.86
N ASN A 87 29.43 14.95 -5.36
CA ASN A 87 29.78 15.89 -4.27
C ASN A 87 30.01 15.12 -2.96
N ILE A 88 29.27 14.03 -2.75
CA ILE A 88 29.47 13.13 -1.60
C ILE A 88 30.85 12.47 -1.70
N THR A 89 31.18 11.86 -2.84
CA THR A 89 32.48 11.19 -3.05
C THR A 89 33.64 12.17 -2.87
N GLN A 90 33.59 13.35 -3.50
CA GLN A 90 34.64 14.36 -3.39
C GLN A 90 34.83 14.87 -1.95
N THR A 91 33.73 15.09 -1.21
CA THR A 91 33.80 15.54 0.18
C THR A 91 34.34 14.46 1.11
N MET A 92 34.00 13.19 0.86
CA MET A 92 34.57 12.06 1.60
C MET A 92 36.06 11.87 1.32
N GLU A 93 36.50 12.00 0.06
CA GLU A 93 37.91 11.92 -0.34
C GLU A 93 38.74 13.07 0.23
N ALA A 94 38.17 14.27 0.28
CA ALA A 94 38.83 15.46 0.84
C ALA A 94 38.86 15.47 2.39
N GLY A 95 38.09 14.61 3.07
CA GLY A 95 37.98 14.52 4.52
C GLY A 95 37.37 15.75 5.21
N THR A 96 36.99 16.78 4.44
CA THR A 96 36.43 18.05 4.90
C THR A 96 35.47 18.58 3.82
N GLY A 97 34.39 19.23 4.25
CA GLY A 97 33.39 19.83 3.34
C GLY A 97 31.99 19.81 3.95
N ASN A 98 31.04 20.47 3.28
CA ASN A 98 29.67 20.61 3.77
C ASN A 98 28.72 19.69 3.00
N LEU A 99 28.21 18.66 3.69
CA LEU A 99 27.16 17.75 3.21
C LEU A 99 25.78 18.08 3.82
N ALA A 100 25.56 19.34 4.19
CA ALA A 100 24.25 19.82 4.60
C ALA A 100 23.50 20.40 3.39
N LEU A 101 22.24 19.99 3.22
CA LEU A 101 21.27 20.76 2.45
C LEU A 101 20.49 21.63 3.44
N TYR A 102 20.67 22.94 3.34
CA TYR A 102 19.89 23.87 4.14
C TYR A 102 18.52 24.06 3.50
N ILE A 103 17.49 23.73 4.27
CA ILE A 103 16.11 23.78 3.82
C ILE A 103 15.74 25.22 3.39
N GLU A 104 16.38 26.25 3.96
CA GLU A 104 16.14 27.65 3.61
C GLU A 104 16.56 28.03 2.18
N GLU A 105 17.54 27.33 1.60
CA GLU A 105 18.11 27.63 0.29
C GLU A 105 17.50 26.75 -0.83
N GLU A 106 17.06 25.53 -0.49
CA GLU A 106 16.61 24.50 -1.45
C GLU A 106 15.11 24.14 -1.29
N ARG A 107 14.33 25.05 -0.68
CA ARG A 107 12.89 24.87 -0.41
C ARG A 107 12.08 24.86 -1.71
N GLN A 108 11.34 23.79 -1.93
CA GLN A 108 10.26 23.75 -2.93
C GLN A 108 8.90 23.69 -2.23
N GLN A 109 8.01 24.61 -2.58
CA GLN A 109 6.60 24.49 -2.22
C GLN A 109 5.92 23.56 -3.20
N ARG A 110 5.48 22.39 -2.71
CA ARG A 110 4.71 21.45 -3.51
C ARG A 110 3.27 21.46 -3.04
N ALA A 111 2.36 21.69 -3.98
CA ALA A 111 0.95 21.45 -3.75
C ALA A 111 0.68 19.94 -3.83
N GLY A 112 -0.15 19.45 -2.93
CA GLY A 112 -0.69 18.10 -2.97
C GLY A 112 -2.21 18.15 -2.96
N LEU A 113 -2.83 17.25 -3.71
CA LEU A 113 -4.26 17.00 -3.70
C LEU A 113 -4.48 15.62 -3.05
N PHE A 114 -4.91 15.64 -1.80
CA PHE A 114 -5.03 14.46 -0.94
C PHE A 114 -6.50 14.12 -0.70
N LEU A 115 -6.75 12.87 -0.39
CA LEU A 115 -8.07 12.47 0.09
C LEU A 115 -8.25 12.92 1.54
N LYS A 116 -9.50 13.20 1.90
CA LYS A 116 -9.91 13.61 3.25
C LYS A 116 -11.00 12.69 3.78
N ASP A 117 -10.90 12.38 5.06
CA ASP A 117 -11.86 11.58 5.82
C ASP A 117 -12.21 10.26 5.14
N VAL A 118 -11.20 9.40 4.95
CA VAL A 118 -11.35 8.14 4.20
C VAL A 118 -11.65 6.98 5.12
N SER A 119 -12.47 6.04 4.65
CA SER A 119 -12.71 4.78 5.34
C SER A 119 -13.10 3.66 4.37
N TYR A 120 -12.56 2.47 4.60
CA TYR A 120 -12.71 1.31 3.74
C TYR A 120 -12.91 0.02 4.56
N ILE A 121 -13.54 -1.00 3.97
CA ILE A 121 -13.38 -2.39 4.40
C ILE A 121 -12.52 -3.12 3.37
N LEU A 122 -11.39 -3.65 3.82
CA LEU A 122 -10.46 -4.39 2.99
C LEU A 122 -10.70 -5.88 3.18
N HIS A 123 -10.89 -6.60 2.07
CA HIS A 123 -11.10 -8.05 2.05
C HIS A 123 -9.83 -8.71 1.56
N ALA A 124 -9.16 -9.46 2.43
CA ALA A 124 -7.90 -10.11 2.08
C ALA A 124 -7.78 -11.51 2.66
N SER A 125 -7.12 -12.40 1.93
CA SER A 125 -6.61 -13.67 2.44
C SER A 125 -5.08 -13.64 2.37
N PHE A 126 -4.42 -14.65 2.92
CA PHE A 126 -3.03 -14.90 2.62
C PHE A 126 -2.80 -16.34 2.16
N LYS A 127 -1.77 -16.52 1.34
CA LYS A 127 -1.29 -17.82 0.87
C LYS A 127 0.06 -18.12 1.50
N LEU A 128 0.33 -19.40 1.78
CA LEU A 128 1.68 -19.82 2.18
C LEU A 128 2.61 -19.70 0.97
N THR A 129 3.81 -19.15 1.18
CA THR A 129 4.84 -19.06 0.15
C THR A 129 5.73 -20.30 0.16
N LYS A 130 6.60 -20.43 -0.85
CA LYS A 130 7.64 -21.47 -0.89
C LYS A 130 8.63 -21.39 0.28
N ARG A 131 8.60 -20.31 1.07
CA ARG A 131 9.47 -20.10 2.25
C ARG A 131 8.81 -20.51 3.56
N ALA A 132 7.58 -21.03 3.54
CA ALA A 132 6.97 -21.60 4.74
C ALA A 132 7.77 -22.81 5.21
N GLY A 133 8.22 -22.79 6.47
CA GLY A 133 8.91 -23.92 7.10
C GLY A 133 7.96 -24.91 7.76
N ASP A 134 8.49 -25.96 8.38
CA ASP A 134 7.70 -27.03 9.01
C ASP A 134 6.75 -26.53 10.12
N GLY A 135 7.11 -25.44 10.78
CA GLY A 135 6.30 -24.81 11.82
C GLY A 135 5.29 -23.77 11.32
N ASP A 136 5.19 -23.55 10.01
CA ASP A 136 4.31 -22.55 9.41
C ASP A 136 3.05 -23.17 8.84
N SER A 137 1.89 -22.69 9.31
CA SER A 137 0.58 -23.20 8.91
C SER A 137 -0.42 -22.06 8.76
N ILE A 138 -1.45 -22.29 7.95
CA ILE A 138 -2.56 -21.33 7.78
C ILE A 138 -3.16 -20.97 9.13
N THR A 139 -3.55 -21.97 9.93
CA THR A 139 -4.18 -21.77 11.25
C THR A 139 -3.32 -20.90 12.18
N LYS A 140 -2.01 -21.16 12.25
CA LYS A 140 -1.08 -20.36 13.05
C LYS A 140 -1.10 -18.88 12.66
N PHE A 141 -1.04 -18.59 11.37
CA PHE A 141 -1.02 -17.21 10.89
C PHE A 141 -2.39 -16.55 10.97
N GLU A 142 -3.49 -17.29 10.78
CA GLU A 142 -4.85 -16.79 10.97
C GLU A 142 -5.10 -16.35 12.41
N GLU A 143 -4.76 -17.20 13.38
CA GLU A 143 -4.87 -16.89 14.81
C GLU A 143 -3.98 -15.72 15.21
N MET A 144 -2.75 -15.67 14.66
CA MET A 144 -1.82 -14.58 14.91
C MET A 144 -2.33 -13.25 14.38
N PHE A 145 -2.85 -13.22 13.15
CA PHE A 145 -3.42 -12.02 12.55
C PHE A 145 -4.66 -11.56 13.32
N LYS A 146 -5.61 -12.47 13.57
CA LYS A 146 -6.85 -12.17 14.29
C LYS A 146 -6.55 -11.54 15.66
N ARG A 147 -5.68 -12.18 16.45
CA ARG A 147 -5.28 -11.69 17.78
C ARG A 147 -4.64 -10.30 17.72
N ARG A 148 -3.84 -10.02 16.69
CA ARG A 148 -3.19 -8.71 16.51
C ARG A 148 -4.20 -7.65 16.11
N ALA A 149 -5.06 -7.95 15.13
CA ALA A 149 -6.10 -7.06 14.65
C ALA A 149 -7.09 -6.68 15.77
N GLU A 150 -7.51 -7.64 16.60
CA GLU A 150 -8.41 -7.40 17.76
C GLU A 150 -7.79 -6.50 18.82
N LYS A 151 -6.46 -6.61 19.02
CA LYS A 151 -5.73 -5.83 20.04
C LYS A 151 -5.13 -4.54 19.50
N GLY A 152 -5.37 -4.19 18.23
CA GLY A 152 -4.73 -3.05 17.58
C GLY A 152 -3.20 -3.16 17.47
N GLN A 153 -2.64 -4.38 17.50
CA GLN A 153 -1.20 -4.61 17.45
C GLN A 153 -0.70 -4.65 16.01
N CYS A 154 0.41 -3.96 15.75
CA CYS A 154 1.09 -3.94 14.46
C CYS A 154 2.61 -3.92 14.66
N HIS A 155 3.36 -4.31 13.63
CA HIS A 155 4.82 -4.20 13.61
C HIS A 155 5.28 -2.74 13.44
N HIS A 156 4.55 -1.99 12.63
CA HIS A 156 4.66 -0.54 12.52
C HIS A 156 3.27 0.04 12.30
N GLN A 157 3.09 1.32 12.64
CA GLN A 157 1.84 2.03 12.39
C GLN A 157 1.48 1.93 10.90
N PRO A 158 0.31 1.38 10.53
CA PRO A 158 -0.18 1.42 9.17
C PRO A 158 -0.44 2.87 8.74
N TYR A 159 -0.33 3.14 7.45
CA TYR A 159 -0.51 4.48 6.89
C TYR A 159 -1.18 4.42 5.51
N PHE A 160 -1.88 5.48 5.13
CA PHE A 160 -2.53 5.59 3.84
C PHE A 160 -1.64 6.25 2.78
N GLY A 161 -0.84 5.40 2.14
CA GLY A 161 0.05 5.76 1.04
C GLY A 161 1.38 6.35 1.51
N ASN A 162 1.35 7.48 2.21
CA ASN A 162 2.55 8.12 2.77
C ASN A 162 2.55 8.04 4.30
N ARG A 163 3.73 7.96 4.92
CA ARG A 163 3.90 7.81 6.39
C ARG A 163 3.31 8.94 7.23
N GLU A 164 3.04 10.09 6.63
CA GLU A 164 2.42 11.25 7.28
C GLU A 164 0.94 11.01 7.61
N PHE A 165 0.30 10.04 6.95
CA PHE A 165 -1.12 9.76 7.05
C PHE A 165 -1.36 8.45 7.79
N ALA A 166 -1.42 8.50 9.12
CA ALA A 166 -1.67 7.32 9.93
C ALA A 166 -3.04 6.69 9.58
N ALA A 167 -3.05 5.37 9.42
CA ALA A 167 -4.25 4.57 9.19
C ALA A 167 -4.58 3.77 10.45
N TYR A 168 -5.80 3.94 10.95
CA TYR A 168 -6.37 3.15 12.03
C TYR A 168 -7.08 1.93 11.47
N PHE A 169 -7.18 0.87 12.27
CA PHE A 169 -7.80 -0.38 11.84
C PHE A 169 -8.53 -1.09 12.97
N SER A 170 -9.51 -1.89 12.58
CA SER A 170 -10.19 -2.86 13.44
C SER A 170 -10.67 -4.04 12.58
N LEU A 171 -10.92 -5.20 13.19
CA LEU A 171 -11.72 -6.21 12.52
C LEU A 171 -13.11 -5.65 12.22
N ASN A 172 -13.65 -5.96 11.04
CA ASN A 172 -14.99 -5.54 10.65
C ASN A 172 -16.03 -6.25 11.52
N ASP A 173 -16.95 -5.48 12.12
CA ASP A 173 -18.08 -5.97 12.90
C ASP A 173 -19.36 -6.14 12.04
N GLN A 174 -19.26 -5.88 10.73
CA GLN A 174 -20.35 -5.98 9.75
C GLN A 174 -21.51 -5.00 10.00
N THR A 175 -21.29 -3.94 10.75
CA THR A 175 -22.32 -2.91 11.01
C THR A 175 -22.30 -1.77 10.00
N GLU A 176 -21.21 -1.63 9.26
CA GLU A 176 -20.96 -0.52 8.35
C GLU A 176 -21.82 -0.59 7.08
N LYS A 177 -22.21 0.58 6.59
CA LYS A 177 -22.92 0.72 5.31
C LYS A 177 -21.96 1.25 4.27
N LEU A 178 -21.93 0.59 3.12
CA LEU A 178 -21.19 1.07 1.96
C LEU A 178 -21.77 2.40 1.46
N ILE A 179 -20.92 3.16 0.79
CA ILE A 179 -21.35 4.32 0.02
C ILE A 179 -22.30 3.90 -1.11
N LYS A 180 -23.29 4.74 -1.36
CA LYS A 180 -24.24 4.55 -2.47
C LYS A 180 -23.65 5.11 -3.77
N ILE A 181 -22.75 4.36 -4.38
CA ILE A 181 -22.28 4.57 -5.75
C ILE A 181 -22.65 3.33 -6.55
N GLU A 182 -23.60 3.47 -7.49
CA GLU A 182 -24.06 2.34 -8.31
C GLU A 182 -22.95 1.85 -9.24
N GLN A 183 -22.40 2.77 -10.03
CA GLN A 183 -21.32 2.50 -10.97
C GLN A 183 -20.45 3.73 -11.19
N GLN A 184 -19.13 3.60 -11.11
CA GLN A 184 -18.18 4.67 -11.43
C GLN A 184 -16.85 4.09 -11.92
N ASP A 185 -16.46 4.42 -13.15
CA ASP A 185 -15.13 4.09 -13.70
C ASP A 185 -14.07 5.03 -13.09
N LEU A 186 -13.04 4.45 -12.47
CA LEU A 186 -11.91 5.19 -11.88
C LEU A 186 -10.69 5.23 -12.83
N GLY A 187 -10.79 4.58 -14.00
CA GLY A 187 -9.72 4.46 -14.97
C GLY A 187 -8.62 3.49 -14.51
N TRP A 188 -7.42 3.68 -15.06
CA TRP A 188 -6.27 2.85 -14.71
C TRP A 188 -5.71 3.23 -13.34
N MET A 189 -5.56 2.22 -12.50
CA MET A 189 -5.06 2.34 -11.13
C MET A 189 -3.89 1.39 -10.93
N LEU A 190 -2.91 1.83 -10.14
CA LEU A 190 -1.83 0.95 -9.67
C LEU A 190 -2.43 -0.24 -8.94
N TYR A 191 -2.14 -1.44 -9.43
CA TYR A 191 -2.48 -2.69 -8.77
C TYR A 191 -1.44 -2.96 -7.68
N ASP A 192 -0.19 -3.22 -8.08
CA ASP A 192 0.94 -3.48 -7.21
C ASP A 192 2.25 -3.29 -7.95
N LEU A 193 3.36 -3.29 -7.22
CA LEU A 193 4.70 -3.39 -7.79
C LEU A 193 5.13 -4.85 -7.85
N ASP A 194 5.70 -5.26 -8.98
CA ASP A 194 6.27 -6.58 -9.13
C ASP A 194 7.67 -6.63 -8.52
N PHE A 195 7.90 -7.63 -7.68
CA PHE A 195 9.17 -7.91 -7.03
C PHE A 195 9.56 -9.39 -7.21
N GLU A 196 9.15 -10.02 -8.31
CA GLU A 196 9.45 -11.43 -8.62
C GLU A 196 10.95 -11.77 -8.54
N ASP A 197 11.83 -10.81 -8.82
CA ASP A 197 13.28 -10.96 -8.79
C ASP A 197 13.93 -10.54 -7.47
N TYR A 198 13.14 -10.27 -6.43
CA TYR A 198 13.66 -9.88 -5.12
C TYR A 198 14.43 -11.02 -4.44
N ASP A 199 15.71 -10.76 -4.21
CA ASP A 199 16.64 -11.61 -3.47
C ASP A 199 16.59 -11.25 -1.98
N PHE A 200 16.25 -12.25 -1.16
CA PHE A 200 16.12 -12.08 0.28
C PHE A 200 17.47 -12.08 1.01
N ASP A 201 18.50 -12.70 0.45
CA ASP A 201 19.83 -12.76 1.05
C ASP A 201 20.55 -11.42 0.84
N THR A 202 20.48 -10.89 -0.38
CA THR A 202 21.08 -9.59 -0.71
C THR A 202 20.16 -8.39 -0.46
N LYS A 203 18.87 -8.62 -0.17
CA LYS A 203 17.83 -7.60 0.01
C LYS A 203 17.75 -6.64 -1.17
N SER A 204 17.84 -7.18 -2.37
CA SER A 204 17.91 -6.40 -3.61
C SER A 204 16.97 -6.97 -4.68
N TYR A 205 16.54 -6.11 -5.59
CA TYR A 205 15.77 -6.44 -6.78
C TYR A 205 16.34 -5.63 -7.94
N LYS A 206 16.26 -6.13 -9.17
CA LYS A 206 16.77 -5.42 -10.35
C LYS A 206 15.74 -4.45 -10.90
N ASP A 207 14.47 -4.82 -10.87
CA ASP A 207 13.37 -3.96 -11.33
C ASP A 207 12.13 -4.08 -10.42
N ALA A 208 11.41 -2.98 -10.27
CA ALA A 208 10.12 -2.94 -9.58
C ALA A 208 9.07 -2.40 -10.54
N SER A 209 8.63 -3.27 -11.46
CA SER A 209 7.72 -2.86 -12.52
C SER A 209 6.29 -2.67 -11.97
N PRO A 210 5.65 -1.52 -12.22
CA PRO A 210 4.28 -1.28 -11.77
C PRO A 210 3.27 -2.05 -12.63
N LYS A 211 2.36 -2.79 -11.99
CA LYS A 211 1.21 -3.43 -12.64
C LYS A 211 -0.02 -2.56 -12.47
N PHE A 212 -0.85 -2.44 -13.50
CA PHE A 212 -2.07 -1.63 -13.48
C PHE A 212 -3.31 -2.46 -13.81
N PHE A 213 -4.46 -2.01 -13.31
CA PHE A 213 -5.77 -2.55 -13.67
C PHE A 213 -6.77 -1.40 -13.87
N ARG A 214 -7.84 -1.64 -14.64
CA ARG A 214 -8.93 -0.67 -14.77
C ARG A 214 -9.89 -0.87 -13.61
N ALA A 215 -9.92 0.10 -12.70
CA ALA A 215 -10.72 0.05 -11.49
C ALA A 215 -12.13 0.61 -11.76
N GLU A 216 -13.13 -0.09 -11.24
CA GLU A 216 -14.53 0.33 -11.31
C GLU A 216 -15.18 0.12 -9.95
N ILE A 217 -15.92 1.13 -9.48
CA ILE A 217 -16.80 1.00 -8.32
C ILE A 217 -18.12 0.44 -8.81
N GLN A 218 -18.57 -0.66 -8.20
CA GLN A 218 -19.89 -1.25 -8.39
C GLN A 218 -20.55 -1.41 -7.02
N ASN A 219 -21.69 -0.74 -6.79
CA ASN A 219 -22.41 -0.75 -5.52
C ASN A 219 -21.53 -0.42 -4.30
N GLY A 220 -20.65 0.58 -4.44
CA GLY A 220 -19.71 1.01 -3.39
C GLY A 220 -18.49 0.11 -3.18
N SER A 221 -18.30 -0.91 -4.00
CA SER A 221 -17.19 -1.87 -3.91
C SER A 221 -16.33 -1.88 -5.17
N ILE A 222 -15.04 -2.19 -5.03
CA ILE A 222 -14.13 -2.49 -6.13
C ILE A 222 -13.69 -3.94 -5.99
N VAL A 223 -13.95 -4.75 -7.01
CA VAL A 223 -13.45 -6.13 -7.09
C VAL A 223 -12.03 -6.09 -7.65
N ILE A 224 -11.10 -6.73 -6.96
CA ILE A 224 -9.70 -6.76 -7.36
C ILE A 224 -9.46 -8.01 -8.21
N PRO A 225 -8.98 -7.87 -9.45
CA PRO A 225 -8.73 -9.03 -10.31
C PRO A 225 -7.55 -9.87 -9.79
N ASP A 226 -7.59 -11.18 -10.02
CA ASP A 226 -6.41 -12.02 -9.84
C ASP A 226 -5.47 -11.82 -11.04
N LEU A 227 -4.26 -11.31 -10.76
CA LEU A 227 -3.22 -11.06 -11.76
C LEU A 227 -2.85 -12.30 -12.57
N ASN A 228 -3.00 -13.50 -12.02
CA ASN A 228 -2.59 -14.74 -12.69
C ASN A 228 -3.60 -15.22 -13.73
N THR A 229 -4.82 -14.69 -13.75
CA THR A 229 -5.91 -15.23 -14.58
C THR A 229 -6.56 -14.20 -15.50
N ASN A 230 -6.58 -12.91 -15.15
CA ASN A 230 -7.33 -11.92 -15.93
C ASN A 230 -6.62 -10.55 -16.05
N GLY A 231 -5.98 -10.34 -17.19
CA GLY A 231 -6.01 -9.05 -17.90
C GLY A 231 -5.24 -7.86 -17.34
N ALA A 232 -4.35 -8.02 -16.36
CA ALA A 232 -3.40 -6.95 -16.05
C ALA A 232 -2.40 -6.81 -17.20
N ARG A 233 -2.24 -5.58 -17.70
CA ARG A 233 -1.23 -5.26 -18.71
C ARG A 233 -0.05 -4.60 -17.98
N LEU A 234 1.16 -5.09 -18.31
CA LEU A 234 2.42 -4.37 -18.08
C LEU A 234 2.39 -3.04 -18.85
#